data_AF-A0A494RIJ5-F1
#
_entry.id   AF-A0A494RIJ5-F1
#
_cell.length_a   1.000
_cell.length_b   1.000
_cell.length_c   1.000
_cell.angle_alpha   90.00
_cell.angle_beta   90.00
_cell.angle_gamma   90.00
#
_symmetry.space_group_name_H-M   'P 1'
#
loop_
_entity.id
_entity.type
_entity.pdbx_description
1 polymer ?
#
loop_
_entity_poly.entity_id
_entity_poly.type
_entity_poly.pdbx_seq_one_letter_code
_entity_poly.pdbx_strand_id
1 'polypeptide(L)'
;MNVNINVNANASANANANATATARAFAGSRSGATIIVGGGGGAYFNVDQPYPTTIQGLNVQGAMQMVRVPFTASRRIEKQVVLQAVCIDDRNVPHPASQVRPGRDVSGDYDGELYRCIAGTKLQWTISEAEGAPGETMACNKREALWHGAGGRLECRPEKAARDCNERSLLRRYGAGVKVLTLIREETYTEYREEMVQGEAVSGMMMLDGGVGGRVF
;
A
#
# COMPACT_ATOMS: atom_id res chain seq x y z
N MET A 1 11.13 43.60 45.65
CA MET A 1 10.35 43.78 44.41
C MET A 1 9.93 42.41 43.93
N ASN A 2 8.63 42.18 43.83
CA ASN A 2 8.06 40.90 43.37
C ASN A 2 7.70 41.08 41.90
N VAL A 3 8.40 40.39 41.00
CA VAL A 3 8.14 40.48 39.56
C VAL A 3 7.37 39.24 39.14
N ASN A 4 6.07 39.41 38.94
CA ASN A 4 5.21 38.38 38.38
C ASN A 4 5.21 38.55 36.85
N ILE A 5 5.87 37.65 36.13
CA ILE A 5 5.86 37.62 34.67
C ILE A 5 4.94 36.50 34.23
N ASN A 6 3.71 36.86 33.86
CA ASN A 6 2.76 35.95 33.23
C ASN A 6 2.91 36.07 31.71
N VAL A 7 3.60 35.11 31.07
CA VAL A 7 3.69 35.01 29.61
C VAL A 7 2.71 33.94 29.15
N ASN A 8 1.57 34.36 28.62
CA ASN A 8 0.61 33.48 27.96
C ASN A 8 0.84 33.56 26.44
N ALA A 9 1.59 32.61 25.90
CA ALA A 9 1.79 32.46 24.46
C ALA A 9 0.84 31.38 23.93
N ASN A 10 -0.27 31.81 23.33
CA ASN A 10 -1.25 30.92 22.73
C ASN A 10 -0.99 30.87 21.21
N ALA A 11 -0.34 29.81 20.74
CA ALA A 11 -0.06 29.59 19.32
C ALA A 11 -0.97 28.47 18.79
N SER A 12 -2.03 28.85 18.09
CA SER A 12 -2.94 27.93 17.39
C SER A 12 -2.64 27.95 15.90
N ALA A 13 -2.11 26.85 15.36
CA ALA A 13 -1.97 26.63 13.91
C ALA A 13 -3.04 25.63 13.47
N ASN A 14 -3.95 26.06 12.60
CA ASN A 14 -5.02 25.22 12.04
C ASN A 14 -4.76 25.06 10.54
N ALA A 15 -4.44 23.84 10.10
CA ALA A 15 -4.15 23.52 8.71
C ALA A 15 -5.20 22.53 8.19
N ASN A 16 -6.13 23.02 7.35
CA ASN A 16 -7.13 22.22 6.67
C ASN A 16 -6.66 21.95 5.22
N ALA A 17 -6.44 20.67 4.87
CA ALA A 17 -6.13 20.24 3.51
C ALA A 17 -7.29 19.39 2.96
N ASN A 18 -8.05 19.93 2.03
CA ASN A 18 -9.11 19.21 1.30
C ASN A 18 -8.57 18.78 -0.07
N ALA A 19 -8.47 17.47 -0.32
CA ALA A 19 -8.09 16.92 -1.61
C ALA A 19 -9.32 16.32 -2.31
N THR A 20 -9.77 16.98 -3.39
CA THR A 20 -10.91 16.51 -4.21
C THR A 20 -10.38 15.83 -5.46
N ALA A 21 -10.43 14.49 -5.51
CA ALA A 21 -10.05 13.73 -6.71
C ALA A 21 -11.25 13.63 -7.67
N THR A 22 -11.12 14.15 -8.89
CA THR A 22 -12.11 14.00 -9.96
C THR A 22 -11.56 13.04 -11.02
N ALA A 23 -12.23 11.90 -11.22
CA ALA A 23 -11.90 10.95 -12.28
C ALA A 23 -12.78 11.25 -13.50
N ARG A 24 -12.17 11.60 -14.64
CA ARG A 24 -12.84 11.70 -15.94
C ARG A 24 -12.43 10.51 -16.80
N ALA A 25 -13.36 9.60 -17.06
CA ALA A 25 -13.17 8.52 -18.02
C ALA A 25 -13.65 8.96 -19.41
N PHE A 26 -12.75 9.02 -20.38
CA PHE A 26 -13.10 9.19 -21.80
C PHE A 26 -13.05 7.82 -22.47
N ALA A 27 -14.21 7.26 -22.81
CA ALA A 27 -14.32 6.09 -23.66
C ALA A 27 -14.64 6.57 -25.09
N GLY A 28 -13.65 6.54 -25.98
CA GLY A 28 -13.81 6.80 -27.40
C GLY A 28 -13.58 5.51 -28.20
N SER A 29 -14.66 4.88 -28.67
CA SER A 29 -14.61 3.82 -29.68
C SER A 29 -15.41 4.30 -30.89
N ARG A 30 -14.70 4.60 -31.99
CA ARG A 30 -15.28 4.91 -33.30
C ARG A 30 -15.24 3.61 -34.12
N SER A 31 -16.37 2.90 -34.20
CA SER A 31 -16.52 1.77 -35.12
C SER A 31 -16.81 2.27 -36.53
N GLY A 32 -15.96 1.86 -37.48
CA GLY A 32 -15.96 2.27 -38.87
C GLY A 32 -17.24 1.91 -39.62
N ALA A 33 -17.59 2.81 -40.54
CA ALA A 33 -18.75 2.75 -41.40
C ALA A 33 -18.71 1.55 -42.38
N THR A 34 -19.83 0.83 -42.44
CA THR A 34 -20.15 -0.12 -43.50
C THR A 34 -20.39 0.64 -44.81
N ILE A 35 -19.52 0.46 -45.81
CA ILE A 35 -19.78 0.94 -47.17
C ILE A 35 -20.40 -0.21 -47.97
N ILE A 36 -21.67 -0.04 -48.35
CA ILE A 36 -22.39 -0.88 -49.30
C ILE A 36 -22.17 -0.26 -50.69
N VAL A 37 -21.44 -0.97 -51.56
CA VAL A 37 -21.36 -0.63 -52.99
C VAL A 37 -22.20 -1.65 -53.76
N GLY A 38 -23.38 -1.20 -54.19
CA GLY A 38 -24.24 -1.93 -55.11
C GLY A 38 -24.00 -1.47 -56.55
N GLY A 39 -23.63 -2.41 -57.41
CA GLY A 39 -23.57 -2.32 -58.86
C GLY A 39 -23.10 -3.69 -59.35
N GLY A 40 -23.76 -4.44 -60.22
CA GLY A 40 -24.57 -4.07 -61.37
C GLY A 40 -23.85 -4.63 -62.61
N GLY A 41 -24.44 -5.61 -63.28
CA GLY A 41 -23.96 -6.10 -64.59
C GLY A 41 -23.67 -7.60 -64.63
N GLY A 42 -24.47 -8.33 -65.40
CA GLY A 42 -24.29 -9.77 -65.64
C GLY A 42 -23.24 -10.07 -66.71
N ALA A 43 -22.58 -11.20 -66.54
CA ALA A 43 -22.01 -12.02 -67.60
C ALA A 43 -21.79 -13.44 -67.03
N TYR A 44 -22.37 -14.45 -67.66
CA TYR A 44 -22.17 -15.85 -67.28
C TYR A 44 -20.84 -16.30 -67.88
N PHE A 45 -19.80 -16.39 -67.05
CA PHE A 45 -18.58 -17.11 -67.37
C PHE A 45 -18.50 -18.29 -66.40
N ASN A 46 -18.47 -19.52 -66.92
CA ASN A 46 -18.12 -20.68 -66.11
C ASN A 46 -16.61 -20.64 -65.88
N VAL A 47 -16.20 -20.05 -64.76
CA VAL A 47 -14.84 -20.19 -64.25
C VAL A 47 -14.81 -21.45 -63.42
N ASP A 48 -14.16 -22.50 -63.92
CA ASP A 48 -13.85 -23.67 -63.11
C ASP A 48 -12.86 -23.21 -62.04
N GLN A 49 -13.33 -23.08 -60.80
CA GLN A 49 -12.53 -22.60 -59.69
C GLN A 49 -11.51 -23.68 -59.32
N PRO A 50 -10.19 -23.37 -59.23
CA PRO A 50 -9.23 -24.34 -58.75
C PRO A 50 -9.56 -24.69 -57.30
N TYR A 51 -9.70 -25.99 -57.02
CA TYR A 51 -9.93 -26.50 -55.68
C TYR A 51 -8.83 -26.01 -54.72
N PRO A 52 -9.19 -25.51 -53.53
CA PRO A 52 -8.20 -25.02 -52.59
C PRO A 52 -7.35 -26.19 -52.10
N THR A 53 -6.03 -26.04 -52.17
CA THR A 53 -5.11 -27.01 -51.58
C THR A 53 -5.14 -26.82 -50.07
N THR A 54 -5.58 -27.85 -49.35
CA THR A 54 -5.53 -27.90 -47.89
C THR A 54 -4.35 -28.74 -47.46
N ILE A 55 -3.46 -28.19 -46.64
CA ILE A 55 -2.45 -28.98 -45.94
C ILE A 55 -3.11 -29.49 -44.66
N GLN A 56 -3.58 -30.74 -44.67
CA GLN A 56 -4.04 -31.42 -43.46
C GLN A 56 -2.84 -31.91 -42.65
N GLY A 57 -2.66 -31.34 -41.45
CA GLY A 57 -1.69 -31.86 -40.46
C GLY A 57 -0.39 -31.08 -40.33
N LEU A 58 -0.41 -29.75 -40.44
CA LEU A 58 0.75 -28.96 -40.03
C LEU A 58 0.88 -28.96 -38.49
N ASN A 59 1.78 -29.79 -37.96
CA ASN A 59 2.16 -29.76 -36.56
C ASN A 59 3.20 -28.66 -36.34
N VAL A 60 2.74 -27.46 -35.98
CA VAL A 60 3.63 -26.37 -35.59
C VAL A 60 4.03 -26.65 -34.14
N GLN A 61 5.19 -27.27 -33.93
CA GLN A 61 5.72 -27.48 -32.59
C GLN A 61 5.91 -26.10 -31.94
N GLY A 62 5.09 -25.80 -30.93
CA GLY A 62 5.10 -24.51 -30.25
C GLY A 62 6.50 -24.18 -29.77
N ALA A 63 7.06 -23.07 -30.23
CA ALA A 63 8.34 -22.58 -29.73
C ALA A 63 8.23 -22.38 -28.21
N MET A 64 9.25 -22.81 -27.47
CA MET A 64 9.33 -22.55 -26.03
C MET A 64 9.28 -21.05 -25.80
N GLN A 65 8.22 -20.57 -25.15
CA GLN A 65 8.04 -19.16 -24.86
C GLN A 65 8.46 -18.90 -23.42
N MET A 66 9.44 -18.02 -23.24
CA MET A 66 9.81 -17.50 -21.94
C MET A 66 8.70 -16.56 -21.47
N VAL A 67 7.94 -16.94 -20.45
CA VAL A 67 6.86 -16.13 -19.87
C VAL A 67 7.35 -15.56 -18.54
N ARG A 68 7.22 -14.25 -18.36
CA ARG A 68 7.52 -13.58 -17.08
C ARG A 68 6.32 -13.74 -16.16
N VAL A 69 6.46 -14.55 -15.12
CA VAL A 69 5.41 -14.76 -14.11
C VAL A 69 5.73 -13.89 -12.89
N PRO A 70 4.82 -13.01 -12.45
CA PRO A 70 5.00 -12.26 -11.21
C PRO A 70 4.85 -13.20 -10.00
N PHE A 71 5.83 -13.18 -9.10
CA PHE A 71 5.75 -13.85 -7.81
C PHE A 71 5.86 -12.84 -6.67
N THR A 72 5.18 -13.11 -5.56
CA THR A 72 5.23 -12.29 -4.35
C THR A 72 6.39 -12.73 -3.48
N ALA A 73 7.35 -11.84 -3.25
CA ALA A 73 8.48 -12.04 -2.35
C ALA A 73 8.34 -11.08 -1.16
N SER A 74 8.89 -11.44 0.00
CA SER A 74 8.93 -10.55 1.17
C SER A 74 10.36 -10.20 1.55
N ARG A 75 10.60 -8.94 1.90
CA ARG A 75 11.87 -8.46 2.47
C ARG A 75 11.61 -7.76 3.80
N ARG A 76 12.50 -8.00 4.77
CA ARG A 76 12.54 -7.25 6.03
C ARG A 76 13.33 -5.97 5.83
N ILE A 77 12.70 -4.83 6.12
CA ILE A 77 13.35 -3.53 6.11
C ILE A 77 13.26 -2.94 7.52
N GLU A 78 14.42 -2.50 8.01
CA GLU A 78 14.50 -1.72 9.25
C GLU A 78 14.20 -0.26 8.92
N LYS A 79 13.21 0.31 9.59
CA LYS A 79 12.82 1.70 9.42
C LYS A 79 12.82 2.40 10.77
N GLN A 80 13.50 3.54 10.85
CA GLN A 80 13.41 4.41 12.00
C GLN A 80 12.08 5.17 11.97
N VAL A 81 11.39 5.19 13.10
CA VAL A 81 10.11 5.85 13.28
C VAL A 81 10.11 6.70 14.54
N VAL A 82 9.24 7.70 14.53
CA VAL A 82 8.97 8.57 15.66
C VAL A 82 7.58 8.24 16.20
N LEU A 83 7.53 8.01 17.51
CA LEU A 83 6.31 7.87 18.26
C LEU A 83 6.02 9.13 19.06
N GLN A 84 4.78 9.58 18.97
CA GLN A 84 4.23 10.60 19.83
C GLN A 84 2.99 10.05 20.51
N ALA A 85 2.79 10.36 21.79
CA ALA A 85 1.60 9.92 22.51
C ALA A 85 0.95 11.05 23.29
N VAL A 86 -0.38 11.02 23.35
CA VAL A 86 -1.23 11.92 24.10
C VAL A 86 -2.30 11.12 24.84
N CYS A 87 -2.73 11.62 25.99
CA CYS A 87 -3.84 11.05 26.74
C CYS A 87 -5.11 11.81 26.43
N ILE A 88 -6.17 11.10 26.08
CA ILE A 88 -7.46 11.69 25.77
C ILE A 88 -8.39 11.42 26.95
N ASP A 89 -8.88 12.48 27.58
CA ASP A 89 -9.88 12.38 28.63
C ASP A 89 -11.28 12.03 28.07
N ASP A 90 -12.23 11.70 28.93
CA ASP A 90 -13.62 11.41 28.57
C ASP A 90 -14.32 12.58 27.89
N ARG A 91 -13.79 13.79 28.07
CA ARG A 91 -14.24 15.01 27.38
C ARG A 91 -13.57 15.22 26.02
N ASN A 92 -12.81 14.24 25.53
CA ASN A 92 -11.96 14.34 24.34
C ASN A 92 -10.91 15.48 24.40
N VAL A 93 -10.51 15.88 25.61
CA VAL A 93 -9.47 16.89 25.81
C VAL A 93 -8.10 16.20 25.83
N PRO A 94 -7.15 16.63 24.97
CA PRO A 94 -5.81 16.05 24.96
C PRO A 94 -4.97 16.57 26.14
N HIS A 95 -4.28 15.63 26.78
CA HIS A 95 -3.34 15.83 27.87
C HIS A 95 -2.00 15.17 27.52
N PRO A 96 -0.90 15.63 28.13
CA PRO A 96 0.41 15.01 27.92
C PRO A 96 0.43 13.56 28.42
N ALA A 97 0.89 12.64 27.57
CA ALA A 97 1.17 11.27 27.99
C ALA A 97 2.46 11.20 28.82
N SER A 98 2.44 10.37 29.86
CA SER A 98 3.59 10.18 30.73
C SER A 98 4.57 9.20 30.11
N GLN A 99 5.84 9.60 29.97
CA GLN A 99 6.91 8.70 29.57
C GLN A 99 7.34 7.84 30.76
N VAL A 100 7.58 6.55 30.56
CA VAL A 100 8.01 5.65 31.66
C VAL A 100 9.52 5.71 31.89
N ARG A 101 10.28 6.09 30.86
CA ARG A 101 11.74 6.12 30.86
C ARG A 101 12.29 7.43 30.27
N PRO A 102 13.50 7.85 30.68
CA PRO A 102 14.18 8.97 30.04
C PRO A 102 14.70 8.59 28.65
N GLY A 103 15.14 9.59 27.90
CA GLY A 103 15.78 9.43 26.59
C GLY A 103 14.79 9.29 25.45
N ARG A 104 15.09 9.94 24.33
CA ARG A 104 14.27 9.90 23.11
C ARG A 104 14.41 8.56 22.40
N ASP A 105 15.62 8.04 22.30
CA ASP A 105 15.88 6.80 21.59
C ASP A 105 15.61 5.57 22.45
N VAL A 106 14.95 4.58 21.85
CA VAL A 106 14.63 3.30 22.47
C VAL A 106 15.31 2.21 21.65
N SER A 107 16.16 1.43 22.32
CA SER A 107 16.83 0.28 21.72
C SER A 107 15.80 -0.76 21.25
N GLY A 108 16.08 -1.44 20.13
CA GLY A 108 15.25 -2.53 19.63
C GLY A 108 15.16 -3.73 20.58
N ASP A 109 16.16 -3.92 21.45
CA ASP A 109 16.17 -4.98 22.47
C ASP A 109 15.36 -4.62 23.73
N TYR A 110 14.87 -3.39 23.83
CA TYR A 110 14.08 -2.97 24.97
C TYR A 110 12.75 -3.72 24.97
N ASP A 111 12.37 -4.32 26.11
CA ASP A 111 11.05 -4.90 26.30
C ASP A 111 10.37 -4.24 27.49
N GLY A 112 9.38 -3.38 27.24
CA GLY A 112 8.82 -2.56 28.29
C GLY A 112 7.81 -1.51 27.88
N GLU A 113 7.22 -0.87 28.89
CA GLU A 113 6.33 0.27 28.72
C GLU A 113 7.10 1.48 28.19
N LEU A 114 6.50 2.19 27.23
CA LEU A 114 6.99 3.45 26.69
C LEU A 114 6.20 4.63 27.24
N TYR A 115 4.87 4.54 27.15
CA TYR A 115 3.95 5.59 27.54
C TYR A 115 2.80 5.05 28.38
N ARG A 116 2.36 5.86 29.33
CA ARG A 116 1.19 5.61 30.18
C ARG A 116 0.33 6.85 30.30
N CYS A 117 -0.95 6.60 30.57
CA CYS A 117 -1.94 7.63 30.80
C CYS A 117 -2.45 7.63 32.23
N ILE A 118 -2.79 8.82 32.73
CA ILE A 118 -3.44 8.97 34.04
C ILE A 118 -4.77 8.19 34.01
N ALA A 119 -5.11 7.57 35.13
CA ALA A 119 -6.37 6.86 35.30
C ALA A 119 -7.57 7.70 34.82
N GLY A 120 -8.47 7.07 34.07
CA GLY A 120 -9.64 7.72 33.46
C GLY A 120 -9.44 8.18 32.02
N THR A 121 -8.19 8.40 31.60
CA THR A 121 -7.86 8.79 30.21
C THR A 121 -7.43 7.59 29.37
N LYS A 122 -7.64 7.66 28.06
CA LYS A 122 -7.18 6.65 27.09
C LYS A 122 -5.92 7.14 26.37
N LEU A 123 -5.00 6.23 26.08
CA LEU A 123 -3.77 6.56 25.36
C LEU A 123 -4.06 6.60 23.86
N GLN A 124 -3.68 7.68 23.20
CA GLN A 124 -3.65 7.78 21.75
C GLN A 124 -2.22 8.05 21.32
N TRP A 125 -1.69 7.23 20.43
CA TRP A 125 -0.32 7.33 19.96
C TRP A 125 -0.27 7.36 18.44
N THR A 126 0.66 8.14 17.93
CA THR A 126 0.89 8.36 16.52
C THR A 126 2.28 7.89 16.17
N ILE A 127 2.38 7.12 15.10
CA ILE A 127 3.64 6.67 14.52
C ILE A 127 3.87 7.36 13.19
N SER A 128 5.01 8.02 13.05
CA SER A 128 5.40 8.75 11.84
C SER A 128 6.84 8.43 11.46
N GLU A 129 7.21 8.71 10.21
CA GLU A 129 8.58 8.48 9.72
C GLU A 129 9.56 9.54 10.23
N ALA A 130 9.04 10.73 10.54
CA ALA A 130 9.79 11.84 11.09
C ALA A 130 8.92 12.65 12.06
N GLU A 131 9.55 13.46 12.89
CA GLU A 131 8.87 14.34 13.84
C GLU A 131 8.05 15.39 13.07
N GLY A 132 6.75 15.49 13.36
CA GLY A 132 5.82 16.39 12.66
C GLY A 132 5.34 15.92 11.29
N ALA A 133 5.79 14.75 10.81
CA ALA A 133 5.25 14.14 9.60
C ALA A 133 3.85 13.55 9.84
N PRO A 134 3.01 13.44 8.80
CA PRO A 134 1.77 12.68 8.90
C PRO A 134 2.09 11.24 9.32
N GLY A 135 1.30 10.73 10.25
CA GLY A 135 1.51 9.42 10.86
C GLY A 135 0.20 8.67 11.05
N GLU A 136 0.33 7.36 11.26
CA GLU A 136 -0.79 6.52 11.63
C GLU A 136 -1.08 6.69 13.11
N THR A 137 -2.34 6.85 13.47
CA THR A 137 -2.74 7.06 14.86
C THR A 137 -3.60 5.91 15.34
N MET A 138 -3.22 5.37 16.50
CA MET A 138 -3.88 4.26 17.16
C MET A 138 -4.23 4.67 18.60
N ALA A 139 -5.19 3.99 19.20
CA ALA A 139 -5.60 4.22 20.57
C ALA A 139 -5.59 2.92 21.37
N CYS A 140 -5.08 2.99 22.59
CA CYS A 140 -5.22 1.93 23.59
C CYS A 140 -6.45 2.21 24.47
N ASN A 141 -6.93 1.16 25.14
CA ASN A 141 -8.01 1.31 26.11
C ASN A 141 -7.54 2.03 27.38
N LYS A 142 -8.50 2.40 28.23
CA LYS A 142 -8.18 2.94 29.56
C LYS A 142 -7.41 1.88 30.37
N ARG A 143 -6.42 2.34 31.15
CA ARG A 143 -5.51 1.47 31.94
C ARG A 143 -4.61 0.56 31.11
N GLU A 144 -4.47 0.85 29.82
CA GLU A 144 -3.43 0.25 28.98
C GLU A 144 -2.28 1.23 28.78
N ALA A 145 -1.07 0.68 28.68
CA ALA A 145 0.16 1.34 28.34
C ALA A 145 0.59 0.95 26.92
N LEU A 146 1.30 1.85 26.23
CA LEU A 146 1.99 1.48 25.00
C LEU A 146 3.24 0.69 25.38
N TRP A 147 3.27 -0.57 24.96
CA TRP A 147 4.35 -1.49 25.20
C TRP A 147 5.18 -1.67 23.94
N HIS A 148 6.50 -1.70 24.11
CA HIS A 148 7.44 -2.12 23.08
C HIS A 148 7.88 -3.54 23.39
N GLY A 149 7.46 -4.49 22.55
CA GLY A 149 7.79 -5.90 22.65
C GLY A 149 8.94 -6.30 21.73
N ALA A 150 9.41 -7.53 21.90
CA ALA A 150 10.49 -8.10 21.10
C ALA A 150 10.22 -8.00 19.58
N GLY A 151 11.27 -7.69 18.82
CA GLY A 151 11.20 -7.54 17.36
C GLY A 151 10.58 -6.23 16.89
N GLY A 152 10.57 -5.19 17.73
CA GLY A 152 10.03 -3.88 17.38
C GLY A 152 8.51 -3.85 17.35
N ARG A 153 7.80 -4.73 18.07
CA ARG A 153 6.33 -4.71 18.05
C ARG A 153 5.79 -3.70 19.03
N LEU A 154 4.82 -2.91 18.60
CA LEU A 154 4.11 -1.97 19.45
C LEU A 154 2.72 -2.52 19.74
N GLU A 155 2.39 -2.65 21.01
CA GLU A 155 1.14 -3.25 21.45
C GLU A 155 0.57 -2.49 22.65
N CYS A 156 -0.76 -2.41 22.71
CA CYS A 156 -1.47 -1.91 23.87
C CYS A 156 -1.60 -3.05 24.88
N ARG A 157 -1.06 -2.87 26.09
CA ARG A 157 -1.10 -3.87 27.15
C ARG A 157 -1.58 -3.28 28.46
N PRO A 158 -2.23 -4.07 29.35
CA PRO A 158 -2.55 -3.59 30.68
C PRO A 158 -1.32 -3.02 31.37
N GLU A 159 -1.48 -1.82 31.93
CA GLU A 159 -0.40 -1.12 32.60
C GLU A 159 0.12 -1.91 33.82
N LYS A 160 1.43 -1.86 34.07
CA LYS A 160 2.03 -2.44 35.27
C LYS A 160 1.47 -1.76 36.51
N ALA A 161 1.13 -2.57 37.50
CA ALA A 161 0.69 -2.09 38.81
C ALA A 161 1.72 -1.10 39.40
N ALA A 162 1.26 0.10 39.70
CA ALA A 162 2.06 1.18 40.27
C ALA A 162 1.23 1.95 41.29
N ARG A 163 1.85 2.94 41.95
CA ARG A 163 1.14 3.84 42.86
C ARG A 163 0.21 4.77 42.09
N ASP A 164 -0.90 5.19 42.70
CA ASP A 164 -1.90 6.06 42.06
C ASP A 164 -1.38 7.41 41.53
N CYS A 165 -0.21 7.87 42.01
CA CYS A 165 0.43 9.11 41.57
C CYS A 165 1.62 8.90 40.63
N ASN A 166 1.83 7.69 40.14
CA ASN A 166 3.00 7.32 39.35
C ASN A 166 3.08 8.13 38.05
N GLU A 167 2.00 8.23 37.30
CA GLU A 167 1.94 8.93 36.00
C GLU A 167 2.23 10.42 36.15
N ARG A 168 1.71 11.03 37.22
CA ARG A 168 2.01 12.43 37.56
C ARG A 168 3.48 12.62 37.95
N SER A 169 4.06 11.64 38.63
CA SER A 169 5.48 11.65 39.02
C SER A 169 6.39 11.46 37.79
N LEU A 170 5.99 10.59 36.87
CA LEU A 170 6.65 10.37 35.57
C LEU A 170 6.61 11.64 34.70
N LEU A 171 5.46 12.33 34.63
CA LEU A 171 5.37 13.61 33.92
C LEU A 171 6.29 14.68 34.51
N ARG A 172 6.45 14.73 35.84
CA ARG A 172 7.40 15.66 36.47
C ARG A 172 8.85 15.27 36.22
N ARG A 173 9.14 13.97 36.11
CA ARG A 173 10.51 13.45 35.97
C ARG A 173 11.02 13.44 34.54
N TYR A 174 10.17 13.03 33.59
CA TYR A 174 10.55 12.81 32.19
C TYR A 174 9.79 13.70 31.21
N GLY A 175 8.70 14.34 31.65
CA GLY A 175 7.88 15.19 30.79
C GLY A 175 7.08 14.43 29.74
N ALA A 176 6.36 15.20 28.92
CA ALA A 176 5.84 14.74 27.64
C ALA A 176 6.96 14.76 26.59
N GLY A 177 6.85 13.94 25.57
CA GLY A 177 7.85 13.92 24.50
C GLY A 177 7.62 12.82 23.49
N VAL A 178 8.55 12.72 22.55
CA VAL A 178 8.58 11.72 21.48
C VAL A 178 9.57 10.61 21.79
N LYS A 179 9.30 9.39 21.34
CA LYS A 179 10.24 8.27 21.31
C LYS A 179 10.65 7.98 19.88
N VAL A 180 11.91 7.61 19.67
CA VAL A 180 12.40 7.14 18.38
C VAL A 180 12.77 5.68 18.52
N LEU A 181 12.28 4.88 17.57
CA LEU A 181 12.42 3.43 17.55
C LEU A 181 12.85 2.98 16.16
N THR A 182 13.54 1.84 16.10
CA THR A 182 13.76 1.11 14.84
C THR A 182 12.75 -0.03 14.77
N LEU A 183 11.82 0.05 13.83
CA LEU A 183 10.84 -0.99 13.57
C LEU A 183 11.31 -1.87 12.42
N ILE A 184 11.06 -3.18 12.54
CA ILE A 184 11.26 -4.13 11.46
C ILE A 184 9.91 -4.34 10.77
N ARG A 185 9.79 -3.88 9.52
CA ARG A 185 8.59 -4.10 8.69
C ARG A 185 8.90 -5.14 7.61
N GLU A 186 8.00 -6.09 7.45
CA GLU A 186 8.01 -7.01 6.30
C GLU A 186 7.24 -6.36 5.16
N GLU A 187 7.93 -6.04 4.06
CA GLU A 187 7.31 -5.52 2.84
C GLU A 187 7.22 -6.64 1.80
N THR A 188 6.02 -6.83 1.26
CA THR A 188 5.77 -7.72 0.12
C THR A 188 6.01 -6.96 -1.17
N TYR A 189 6.89 -7.47 -2.02
CA TYR A 189 7.19 -6.92 -3.33
C TYR A 189 6.93 -7.96 -4.42
N THR A 190 6.50 -7.50 -5.60
CA THR A 190 6.33 -8.37 -6.76
C THR A 190 7.63 -8.42 -7.55
N GLU A 191 8.19 -9.61 -7.66
CA GLU A 191 9.36 -9.89 -8.48
C GLU A 191 8.96 -10.75 -9.67
N TYR A 192 9.65 -10.63 -10.80
CA TYR A 192 9.32 -11.39 -12.01
C TYR A 192 10.32 -12.52 -12.17
N ARG A 193 9.83 -13.77 -12.21
CA ARG A 193 10.64 -14.93 -12.58
C ARG A 193 10.31 -15.31 -14.02
N GLU A 194 11.32 -15.67 -14.79
CA GLU A 194 11.12 -16.26 -16.11
C GLU A 194 10.84 -17.75 -15.95
N GLU A 195 9.68 -18.19 -16.44
CA GLU A 195 9.28 -19.58 -16.47
C GLU A 195 9.11 -20.03 -17.92
N MET A 196 9.59 -21.23 -18.24
CA MET A 196 9.48 -21.80 -19.58
C MET A 196 8.10 -22.44 -19.72
N VAL A 197 7.20 -21.81 -20.46
CA VAL A 197 5.88 -22.39 -20.75
C VAL A 197 5.94 -23.05 -22.13
N GLN A 198 5.60 -24.34 -22.20
CA GLN A 198 5.42 -25.03 -23.48
C GLN A 198 4.13 -24.51 -24.12
N GLY A 199 4.24 -23.88 -25.29
CA GLY A 199 3.07 -23.44 -26.05
C GLY A 199 2.24 -24.65 -26.50
N GLU A 200 0.92 -24.57 -26.32
CA GLU A 200 0.00 -25.59 -26.86
C GLU A 200 0.16 -25.69 -28.38
N ALA A 201 0.30 -26.92 -28.89
CA ALA A 201 0.33 -27.19 -30.31
C ALA A 201 -1.06 -26.92 -30.91
N VAL A 202 -1.22 -25.79 -31.60
CA VAL A 202 -2.46 -25.47 -32.31
C VAL A 202 -2.44 -26.18 -33.66
N SER A 203 -3.27 -27.22 -33.80
CA SER A 203 -3.57 -27.85 -35.08
C SER A 203 -4.56 -26.97 -35.86
N GLY A 204 -4.07 -26.18 -36.81
CA GLY A 204 -4.88 -25.33 -37.69
C GLY A 204 -4.85 -25.80 -39.15
N MET A 205 -6.00 -25.73 -39.82
CA MET A 205 -6.09 -25.87 -41.27
C MET A 205 -5.72 -24.54 -41.92
N MET A 206 -4.58 -24.46 -42.61
CA MET A 206 -4.24 -23.30 -43.44
C MET A 206 -4.68 -23.55 -44.89
N MET A 207 -5.57 -22.70 -45.40
CA MET A 207 -5.98 -22.63 -46.80
C MET A 207 -5.09 -21.60 -47.51
N LEU A 208 -4.27 -22.05 -48.47
CA LEU A 208 -3.44 -21.17 -49.28
C LEU A 208 -4.24 -20.73 -50.51
N ASP A 209 -4.86 -19.56 -50.44
CA ASP A 209 -5.54 -18.92 -51.58
C ASP A 209 -4.49 -18.22 -52.47
N GLY A 210 -3.79 -19.02 -53.27
CA GLY A 210 -2.71 -18.56 -54.15
C GLY A 210 -2.79 -19.27 -55.50
N GLY A 211 -3.88 -19.11 -56.22
CA GLY A 211 -4.03 -19.64 -57.57
C GLY A 211 -3.26 -18.79 -58.59
N VAL A 212 -2.29 -19.39 -59.30
CA VAL A 212 -1.69 -18.79 -60.50
C VAL A 212 -2.66 -18.91 -61.68
N GLY A 213 -2.92 -17.79 -62.34
CA GLY A 213 -4.01 -17.58 -63.31
C GLY A 213 -4.18 -18.66 -64.38
N GLY A 214 -5.44 -19.07 -64.57
CA GLY A 214 -5.86 -19.95 -65.65
C GLY A 214 -5.64 -19.32 -67.02
N ARG A 215 -5.19 -20.14 -67.97
CA ARG A 215 -4.95 -19.76 -69.38
C ARG A 215 -6.26 -19.84 -70.16
N VAL A 216 -6.54 -18.79 -70.94
CA VAL A 216 -7.74 -18.62 -71.77
C VAL A 216 -7.54 -19.34 -73.11
N PHE A 217 -8.50 -20.16 -73.53
CA PHE A 217 -8.65 -20.63 -74.91
C PHE A 217 -10.05 -20.28 -75.41
#